data_AF-A0A3B8X5S0-F1
#
_entry.id   AF-A0A3B8X5S0-F1
#
_cell.length_a   1.000
_cell.length_b   1.000
_cell.length_c   1.000
_cell.angle_alpha   90.00
_cell.angle_beta   90.00
_cell.angle_gamma   90.00
#
_symmetry.space_group_name_H-M   'P 1'
#
loop_
_entity.id
_entity.type
_entity.pdbx_description
1 polymer ?
#
loop_
_entity_poly.entity_id
_entity_poly.type
_entity_poly.pdbx_seq_one_letter_code
_entity_poly.pdbx_strand_id
1 'polypeptide(L)'
;LKLIIAESIAITALFGYVGMFLGMVACQILDKTVGQSGVNIGMEEIHMLVNPTVGLDVALEATLLLIIAGTLAGAIPAWKASRVKPIEALRAD
;
A
#
# COMPACT_ATOMS: atom_id res chain seq x y z
N LEU A 1 11.01 11.95 -18.42
CA LEU A 1 9.80 11.10 -18.29
C LEU A 1 10.13 9.67 -17.87
N LYS A 2 10.91 8.90 -18.65
CA LYS A 2 11.29 7.51 -18.29
C LYS A 2 11.91 7.38 -16.90
N LEU A 3 12.83 8.29 -16.53
CA LEU A 3 13.47 8.31 -15.21
C LEU A 3 12.45 8.54 -14.08
N ILE A 4 11.59 9.56 -14.22
CA ILE A 4 10.56 9.92 -13.23
C ILE A 4 9.55 8.79 -13.04
N ILE A 5 9.11 8.15 -14.12
CA ILE A 5 8.19 7.01 -14.04
C ILE A 5 8.88 5.80 -13.39
N ALA A 6 10.13 5.51 -13.75
CA ALA A 6 10.89 4.40 -13.16
C ALA A 6 11.15 4.62 -11.66
N GLU A 7 11.52 5.83 -11.26
CA GLU A 7 11.72 6.22 -9.86
C GLU A 7 10.41 6.14 -9.07
N SER A 8 9.31 6.64 -9.64
CA SER A 8 7.98 6.52 -9.02
C SER A 8 7.59 5.06 -8.81
N ILE A 9 7.77 4.19 -9.81
CA ILE A 9 7.48 2.76 -9.69
C ILE A 9 8.39 2.09 -8.65
N ALA A 10 9.69 2.42 -8.65
CA ALA A 10 10.64 1.86 -7.69
C ALA A 10 10.29 2.22 -6.25
N ILE A 11 9.94 3.49 -5.99
CA ILE A 11 9.53 3.97 -4.67
C ILE A 11 8.20 3.31 -4.27
N THR A 12 7.19 3.28 -5.16
CA THR A 12 5.90 2.64 -4.88
C THR A 12 6.05 1.15 -4.57
N ALA A 13 6.88 0.43 -5.31
CA ALA A 13 7.12 -1.00 -5.06
C ALA A 13 7.85 -1.24 -3.73
N LEU A 14 8.87 -0.43 -3.42
CA LEU A 14 9.64 -0.55 -2.19
C LEU A 14 8.78 -0.28 -0.96
N PHE A 15 8.07 0.86 -0.92
CA PHE A 15 7.19 1.19 0.19
C PHE A 15 5.96 0.26 0.25
N GLY A 16 5.45 -0.20 -0.90
CA GLY A 16 4.36 -1.18 -0.96
C GLY A 16 4.74 -2.52 -0.32
N TYR A 17 5.94 -3.04 -0.62
CA TYR A 17 6.44 -4.28 -0.02
C TYR A 17 6.68 -4.12 1.48
N VAL A 18 7.31 -3.03 1.90
CA VAL A 18 7.54 -2.74 3.33
C VAL A 18 6.22 -2.60 4.08
N GLY A 19 5.23 -1.90 3.51
CA GLY A 19 3.89 -1.76 4.08
C GLY A 19 3.17 -3.10 4.21
N MET A 20 3.25 -3.96 3.19
CA MET A 20 2.65 -5.30 3.26
C MET A 20 3.32 -6.17 4.32
N PHE A 21 4.65 -6.13 4.42
CA PHE A 21 5.38 -6.84 5.47
C PHE A 21 4.99 -6.37 6.87
N LEU A 22 4.96 -5.06 7.11
CA LEU A 22 4.53 -4.49 8.39
C LEU A 22 3.05 -4.80 8.68
N GLY A 23 2.17 -4.80 7.67
CA GLY A 23 0.78 -5.19 7.80
C GLY A 23 0.61 -6.66 8.22
N MET A 24 1.37 -7.57 7.62
CA MET A 24 1.39 -8.98 8.02
C MET A 24 1.89 -9.16 9.47
N VAL A 25 2.94 -8.44 9.87
CA VAL A 25 3.44 -8.46 11.25
C VAL A 25 2.40 -7.90 12.21
N ALA A 26 1.72 -6.82 11.86
CA ALA A 26 0.65 -6.23 12.66
C ALA A 26 -0.53 -7.21 12.83
N CYS A 27 -0.95 -7.88 11.75
CA CYS A 27 -1.95 -8.95 11.80
C CYS A 27 -1.53 -10.10 12.74
N GLN A 28 -0.27 -10.52 12.70
CA GLN A 28 0.25 -11.57 13.60
C GLN A 28 0.30 -11.12 15.07
N ILE A 29 0.59 -9.85 15.34
CA ILE A 29 0.53 -9.29 16.70
C ILE A 29 -0.92 -9.23 17.19
N LEU A 30 -1.84 -8.80 16.33
CA LEU A 30 -3.27 -8.77 16.64
C LEU A 30 -3.83 -10.17 16.91
N ASP A 31 -3.42 -11.18 16.14
CA ASP A 31 -3.80 -12.57 16.37
C ASP A 31 -3.32 -13.07 17.76
N LYS A 32 -2.08 -12.77 18.12
CA LYS A 32 -1.50 -13.13 19.43
C LYS A 32 -2.11 -12.38 20.62
N THR A 33 -2.64 -11.19 20.42
CA THR A 33 -3.12 -10.33 21.52
C THR A 33 -4.64 -10.37 21.67
N VAL A 34 -5.37 -10.40 20.55
CA VAL A 34 -6.83 -10.32 20.50
C VAL A 34 -7.45 -11.64 20.02
N GLY A 35 -6.83 -12.35 19.08
CA GLY A 35 -7.33 -13.62 18.52
C GLY A 35 -7.44 -14.78 19.51
N GLN A 36 -6.67 -14.75 20.61
CA GLN A 36 -6.77 -15.73 21.71
C GLN A 36 -7.63 -15.25 22.89
N SER A 37 -8.11 -14.01 22.86
CA SER A 37 -8.99 -13.45 23.88
C SER A 37 -10.42 -13.55 23.38
N GLY A 38 -11.10 -14.66 23.67
CA GLY A 38 -12.53 -14.81 23.41
C GLY A 38 -13.32 -13.65 24.03
N VAL A 39 -13.74 -12.69 23.20
CA VAL A 39 -14.63 -11.61 23.63
C VAL A 39 -16.03 -12.21 23.75
N ASN A 40 -16.37 -12.61 24.97
CA ASN A 40 -17.68 -13.11 25.33
C ASN A 40 -18.69 -11.95 25.33
N ILE A 41 -19.44 -11.77 24.24
CA ILE A 41 -20.58 -10.86 24.18
C ILE A 41 -21.87 -11.68 24.36
N GLY A 42 -22.04 -12.29 25.54
CA GLY A 42 -23.23 -13.10 25.88
C GLY A 42 -23.18 -14.56 25.43
N MET A 43 -24.36 -15.20 25.34
CA MET A 43 -24.60 -16.65 25.14
C MET A 43 -24.40 -17.15 23.70
N GLU A 44 -23.71 -16.36 22.87
CA GLU A 44 -23.30 -16.71 21.51
C GLU A 44 -21.86 -16.22 21.33
N GLU A 45 -20.93 -17.14 21.07
CA GLU A 45 -19.54 -16.81 20.71
C GLU A 45 -19.52 -16.23 19.29
N ILE A 46 -19.84 -14.94 19.16
CA ILE A 46 -19.62 -14.23 17.90
C ILE A 46 -18.11 -13.98 17.78
N HIS A 47 -17.43 -14.90 17.10
CA HIS A 47 -16.06 -14.76 16.66
C HIS A 47 -15.94 -13.61 15.62
N MET A 48 -15.97 -12.36 16.07
CA MET A 48 -15.77 -11.19 15.20
C MET A 48 -14.31 -11.08 14.71
N LEU A 49 -13.38 -11.83 15.34
CA LEU A 49 -11.93 -11.83 15.07
C LEU A 49 -11.36 -13.26 15.03
N VAL A 50 -12.02 -14.20 14.35
CA VAL A 50 -11.42 -15.53 14.12
C VAL A 50 -10.33 -15.40 13.05
N ASN A 51 -9.09 -15.74 13.42
CA ASN A 51 -7.91 -15.76 12.56
C ASN A 51 -7.73 -14.50 11.69
N PRO A 52 -7.30 -13.36 12.25
CA PRO A 52 -6.91 -12.16 11.49
C PRO A 52 -5.60 -12.41 10.71
N THR A 53 -5.59 -13.40 9.82
CA THR A 53 -4.51 -13.74 8.91
C THR A 53 -4.92 -13.29 7.52
N VAL A 54 -4.07 -12.48 6.88
CA VAL A 54 -4.25 -12.11 5.48
C VAL A 54 -3.85 -13.28 4.59
N GLY A 55 -4.78 -13.74 3.75
CA GLY A 55 -4.50 -14.77 2.75
C GLY A 55 -3.58 -14.26 1.63
N LEU A 56 -2.93 -15.18 0.92
CA LEU A 56 -2.08 -14.87 -0.23
C LEU A 56 -2.88 -14.22 -1.38
N ASP A 57 -4.16 -14.54 -1.49
CA ASP A 57 -5.13 -13.95 -2.41
C ASP A 57 -5.30 -12.44 -2.17
N VAL A 58 -5.62 -12.06 -0.93
CA VAL A 58 -5.79 -10.66 -0.53
C VAL A 58 -4.49 -9.88 -0.69
N ALA A 59 -3.35 -10.49 -0.34
CA ALA A 59 -2.05 -9.87 -0.48
C ALA A 59 -1.72 -9.54 -1.95
N LEU A 60 -2.02 -10.47 -2.88
CA LEU A 60 -1.82 -10.27 -4.31
C LEU A 60 -2.74 -9.18 -4.86
N GLU A 61 -4.04 -9.21 -4.53
CA GLU A 61 -5.00 -8.19 -4.97
C GLU A 61 -4.63 -6.80 -4.47
N ALA A 62 -4.28 -6.66 -3.18
CA ALA A 62 -3.87 -5.40 -2.59
C ALA A 62 -2.59 -4.85 -3.25
N THR A 63 -1.61 -5.71 -3.53
CA THR A 63 -0.37 -5.30 -4.20
C THR A 63 -0.63 -4.81 -5.62
N LEU A 64 -1.46 -5.53 -6.38
CA LEU A 64 -1.84 -5.14 -7.74
C LEU A 64 -2.57 -3.79 -7.74
N LEU A 65 -3.53 -3.62 -6.82
CA LEU A 65 -4.28 -2.38 -6.66
C LEU A 65 -3.36 -1.21 -6.31
N LEU A 66 -2.41 -1.42 -5.40
CA LEU A 66 -1.46 -0.39 -4.96
C LEU A 66 -0.55 0.04 -6.13
N ILE A 67 -0.06 -0.91 -6.95
CA ILE A 67 0.73 -0.60 -8.15
C ILE A 67 -0.09 0.23 -9.15
N ILE A 68 -1.32 -0.18 -9.45
CA ILE A 68 -2.17 0.55 -10.42
C ILE A 68 -2.52 1.95 -9.88
N ALA A 69 -2.93 2.05 -8.63
CA ALA A 69 -3.27 3.33 -8.01
C ALA A 69 -2.05 4.27 -7.92
N GLY A 70 -0.90 3.75 -7.49
CA GLY A 70 0.34 4.53 -7.36
C GLY A 70 0.89 5.00 -8.71
N THR A 71 0.85 4.15 -9.73
CA THR A 71 1.28 4.54 -11.09
C THR A 71 0.36 5.60 -11.70
N LEU A 72 -0.96 5.48 -11.54
CA LEU A 72 -1.89 6.51 -11.99
C LEU A 72 -1.67 7.84 -11.25
N ALA A 73 -1.48 7.79 -9.93
CA ALA A 73 -1.20 8.96 -9.12
C ALA A 73 0.12 9.65 -9.51
N GLY A 74 1.18 8.88 -9.84
CA GLY A 74 2.47 9.42 -10.28
C GLY A 74 2.52 9.87 -11.75
N ALA A 75 1.71 9.26 -12.62
CA ALA A 75 1.70 9.57 -14.05
C ALA A 75 1.14 10.98 -14.32
N ILE A 76 0.10 11.40 -13.60
CA ILE A 76 -0.53 12.73 -13.76
C ILE A 76 0.47 13.89 -13.53
N PRO A 77 1.19 13.98 -12.39
CA PRO A 77 2.17 15.02 -12.16
C PRO A 77 3.38 14.89 -13.09
N ALA A 78 3.83 13.68 -13.42
CA ALA A 78 4.93 13.46 -14.36
C ALA A 78 4.60 13.99 -15.77
N TRP A 79 3.36 13.80 -16.21
CA TRP A 79 2.89 14.33 -17.49
C TRP A 79 2.84 15.86 -17.49
N LYS A 80 2.35 16.46 -16.39
CA LYS A 80 2.37 17.91 -16.19
C LYS A 80 3.80 18.48 -16.22
N ALA A 81 4.74 17.85 -15.51
CA ALA A 81 6.14 18.27 -15.45
C ALA A 81 6.83 18.18 -16.82
N SER A 82 6.52 17.17 -17.63
CA SER A 82 7.14 16.99 -18.95
C SER A 82 6.75 18.06 -19.98
N ARG A 83 5.66 18.79 -19.76
CA ARG A 83 5.15 19.84 -20.67
C ARG A 83 5.67 21.23 -20.31
N VAL A 84 6.37 21.39 -19.18
CA VAL A 84 6.99 22.66 -18.80
C VAL A 84 8.13 22.95 -19.76
N LYS A 85 8.15 24.17 -20.32
CA LYS A 85 9.20 24.54 -21.28
C LYS A 85 10.54 24.61 -20.55
N PRO A 86 11.62 24.01 -21.10
CA PRO A 86 12.94 24.03 -20.47
C PRO A 86 13.43 25.45 -20.17
N ILE A 87 13.09 26.41 -21.03
CA ILE A 87 13.45 27.82 -20.86
C ILE A 87 12.76 28.48 -19.66
N GLU A 88 11.53 28.06 -19.31
CA GLU A 88 10.83 28.54 -18.12
C GLU A 88 11.37 27.86 -16.86
N ALA A 89 11.74 26.58 -16.96
CA ALA A 89 12.33 25.84 -15.86
C ALA A 89 13.73 26.38 -15.46
N LEU A 90 14.56 26.77 -16.43
CA LEU A 90 15.89 27.36 -16.19
C LEU A 90 15.88 28.85 -15.81
N ARG A 91 14.72 29.51 -15.94
CA ARG A 91 14.55 30.95 -15.64
C ARG A 91 13.80 31.18 -14.32
N ALA A 92 13.28 30.12 -13.71
CA ALA A 92 12.61 30.13 -12.43
C ALA A 92 13.57 30.06 -11.23
N ASP A 93 14.88 30.04 -11.50
CA ASP A 93 15.96 30.24 -10.51
C ASP A 93 16.22 31.74 -10.23
#